data_AF-R4M7D2-F1
#
_entry.id   AF-R4M7D2-F1
#
_cell.length_a   1.000
_cell.length_b   1.000
_cell.length_c   1.000
_cell.angle_alpha   90.00
_cell.angle_beta   90.00
_cell.angle_gamma   90.00
#
_symmetry.space_group_name_H-M   'P 1'
#
loop_
_entity.id
_entity.type
_entity.pdbx_description
1 polymer ?
#
loop_
_entity_poly.entity_id
_entity_poly.type
_entity_poly.pdbx_seq_one_letter_code
_entity_poly.pdbx_strand_id
1 'polypeptide(L)' 'MRTTVSLADDVAAAVQRLRKERSIGLSEAVNELIRAGLTKRQVANRFQQQTYDMGEGIDYSNIGDAIETLDGPASG' A
#
# COMPACT_ATOMS: atom_id res chain seq x y z
N MET A 1 -19.65 -4.95 26.10
CA MET A 1 -19.24 -6.37 26.26
C MET A 1 -17.97 -6.41 27.11
N ARG A 2 -17.78 -7.42 27.96
CA ARG A 2 -16.54 -7.60 28.76
C ARG A 2 -15.76 -8.77 28.18
N THR A 3 -14.52 -8.50 27.78
CA THR A 3 -13.62 -9.48 27.18
C THR A 3 -12.25 -9.34 27.81
N THR A 4 -11.59 -10.46 28.07
CA THR A 4 -10.19 -10.47 28.52
C THR A 4 -9.31 -10.57 27.27
N VAL A 5 -8.35 -9.65 27.15
CA VAL A 5 -7.39 -9.60 26.03
C VAL A 5 -5.98 -9.51 26.60
N SER A 6 -5.02 -10.13 25.92
CA SER A 6 -3.60 -9.98 26.24
C SER A 6 -3.00 -8.88 25.37
N LEU A 7 -2.19 -7.99 25.97
CA LEU A 7 -1.52 -6.90 25.25
C LEU A 7 -0.03 -7.21 25.14
N ALA A 8 0.54 -7.04 23.95
CA ALA A 8 1.99 -7.01 23.79
C ALA A 8 2.58 -5.74 24.43
N ASP A 9 3.89 -5.75 24.70
CA ASP A 9 4.56 -4.68 25.45
C ASP A 9 4.44 -3.31 24.77
N ASP A 10 4.53 -3.27 23.43
CA ASP A 10 4.37 -2.08 22.61
C ASP A 10 2.94 -1.51 22.68
N VAL A 11 1.94 -2.39 22.66
CA VAL A 11 0.53 -2.03 22.82
C VAL A 11 0.26 -1.51 24.23
N ALA A 12 0.80 -2.16 25.27
CA ALA A 12 0.67 -1.69 26.65
C ALA A 12 1.28 -0.30 26.84
N ALA A 13 2.44 -0.04 26.24
CA ALA A 13 3.09 1.28 26.25
C ALA A 13 2.23 2.35 25.55
N ALA A 14 1.63 2.02 24.39
CA ALA A 14 0.73 2.92 23.68
C ALA A 14 -0.52 3.27 24.50
N VAL A 15 -1.12 2.28 25.17
CA VAL A 15 -2.25 2.48 26.09
C VAL A 15 -1.85 3.39 27.25
N GLN A 16 -0.71 3.16 27.90
CA GLN A 16 -0.25 4.00 29.00
C GLN A 16 0.02 5.44 28.57
N ARG A 17 0.59 5.65 27.38
CA ARG A 17 0.80 6.98 26.81
C ARG A 17 -0.54 7.72 26.64
N LEU A 18 -1.53 7.08 26.00
CA LEU A 18 -2.84 7.69 25.79
C LEU A 18 -3.54 8.02 27.12
N ARG A 19 -3.42 7.14 28.11
CA ARG A 19 -3.95 7.39 29.46
C ARG A 19 -3.32 8.62 30.11
N LYS A 20 -2.02 8.83 29.98
CA LYS A 20 -1.33 10.01 30.52
C LYS A 20 -1.72 11.28 29.78
N GLU A 21 -1.80 11.24 28.46
CA GLU A 21 -2.12 12.39 27.62
C GLU A 21 -3.57 12.88 27.82
N ARG A 22 -4.51 11.94 28.01
CA ARG A 22 -5.94 12.26 28.08
C ARG A 22 -6.58 12.08 29.44
N SER A 23 -5.83 11.61 30.43
CA SER A 23 -6.32 11.33 31.79
C SER A 23 -7.52 10.38 31.83
N ILE A 24 -7.52 9.36 30.97
CA ILE A 24 -8.62 8.38 30.82
C ILE A 24 -8.31 7.01 31.43
N GLY A 25 -9.38 6.23 31.64
CA GLY A 25 -9.29 4.85 32.16
C GLY A 25 -8.71 3.84 31.16
N LEU A 26 -8.30 2.67 31.64
CA LEU A 26 -7.73 1.60 30.81
C LEU A 26 -8.70 1.13 29.71
N SER A 27 -9.93 0.80 30.08
CA SER A 27 -10.95 0.31 29.15
C SER A 27 -11.27 1.36 28.08
N GLU A 28 -11.31 2.63 28.47
CA GLU A 28 -11.57 3.74 27.56
C GLU A 28 -10.43 3.91 26.55
N ALA A 29 -9.18 3.93 27.01
CA ALA A 29 -7.99 4.02 26.16
C ALA A 29 -7.92 2.86 25.16
N VAL A 30 -8.18 1.63 25.61
CA VAL A 30 -8.18 0.44 24.75
C VAL A 30 -9.27 0.55 23.67
N ASN A 31 -10.49 0.92 24.05
CA ASN A 31 -11.58 1.06 23.08
C ASN A 31 -11.35 2.20 22.09
N GLU A 32 -10.71 3.30 22.51
CA GLU A 32 -10.34 4.38 21.61
C GLU A 32 -9.31 3.93 20.57
N LEU A 33 -8.24 3.26 20.99
CA LEU A 33 -7.23 2.73 20.07
C LEU A 33 -7.81 1.71 19.10
N ILE A 34 -8.67 0.81 19.57
CA ILE A 34 -9.39 -0.15 18.71
C ILE A 34 -10.22 0.59 17.67
N ARG A 35 -11.04 1.58 18.09
CA ARG A 35 -11.87 2.36 17.15
C ARG A 35 -11.01 3.11 16.13
N ALA A 36 -9.93 3.74 16.56
CA ALA A 36 -8.99 4.40 15.67
C ALA A 36 -8.42 3.42 14.62
N GLY A 37 -8.09 2.20 15.03
CA GLY A 37 -7.64 1.13 14.12
C GLY A 37 -8.72 0.68 13.14
N LEU A 38 -9.95 0.51 13.60
CA LEU A 38 -11.08 0.11 12.75
C LEU A 38 -11.46 1.18 11.71
N THR A 39 -11.34 2.45 12.07
CA THR A 39 -11.61 3.58 11.14
C THR A 39 -10.46 3.84 10.18
N LYS A 40 -9.24 3.39 10.50
CA LYS A 40 -8.06 3.55 9.64
C LYS A 40 -8.18 2.63 8.43
N ARG A 41 -8.96 3.04 7.43
CA ARG A 41 -9.01 2.40 6.13
C ARG A 41 -7.60 2.45 5.55
N GLN A 42 -7.04 1.28 5.26
CA GLN A 42 -5.80 1.21 4.50
C GLN A 42 -6.13 1.87 3.15
N VAL A 43 -5.60 3.07 2.94
CA VAL A 43 -5.64 3.68 1.61
C VAL A 43 -4.77 2.76 0.78
N ALA A 44 -5.42 1.81 0.09
CA ALA A 44 -4.75 1.11 -0.98
C ALA A 44 -4.31 2.21 -1.93
N ASN A 45 -3.00 2.44 -2.04
CA ASN A 45 -2.48 3.32 -3.06
C ASN A 45 -3.05 2.81 -4.37
N ARG A 46 -3.94 3.60 -4.98
CA ARG A 46 -4.56 3.22 -6.25
C ARG A 46 -3.40 3.01 -7.20
N PHE A 47 -3.31 1.82 -7.78
CA PHE A 47 -2.28 1.55 -8.78
C PHE A 47 -2.37 2.64 -9.85
N GLN A 48 -1.27 3.39 -10.01
CA GLN A 48 -1.11 4.35 -11.09
C GLN A 48 -0.10 3.75 -12.04
N GLN A 49 -0.56 3.37 -13.22
CA GLN A 49 0.31 2.93 -14.30
C GLN A 49 1.19 4.12 -14.72
N GLN A 50 2.50 3.98 -14.56
CA GLN A 50 3.45 4.93 -15.13
C GLN A 50 3.58 4.62 -16.62
N THR A 51 3.08 5.51 -17.47
CA THR A 51 3.32 5.45 -18.91
C THR A 51 4.62 6.13 -19.23
N TYR A 52 5.41 5.52 -20.10
CA TYR A 52 6.63 6.08 -20.66
C TYR A 52 6.45 6.22 -22.17
N ASP A 53 7.07 7.24 -22.74
CA ASP A 53 7.17 7.39 -24.19
C ASP A 53 8.03 6.24 -24.74
N MET A 54 7.42 5.36 -25.54
CA MET A 54 8.08 4.21 -26.16
C MET A 54 8.72 4.55 -27.52
N GLY A 55 8.73 5.82 -27.91
CA GLY A 55 9.17 6.26 -29.23
C GLY A 55 8.13 6.01 -30.32
N GLU A 56 8.58 6.12 -31.57
CA GLU A 56 7.73 5.89 -32.74
C GLU A 56 7.43 4.39 -32.90
N GLY A 57 6.15 4.05 -33.01
CA GLY A 57 5.70 2.67 -33.21
C GLY A 57 6.01 2.18 -34.62
N ILE A 58 6.36 0.90 -34.75
CA ILE A 58 6.53 0.24 -36.04
C ILE A 58 5.15 -0.22 -36.52
N ASP A 59 4.90 -0.16 -37.83
CA ASP A 59 3.68 -0.72 -38.41
C ASP A 59 3.71 -2.26 -38.33
N TYR A 60 2.67 -2.84 -37.72
CA TYR A 60 2.53 -4.28 -37.54
C TYR A 60 1.64 -4.94 -38.59
N SER A 61 1.20 -4.19 -39.61
CA SER A 61 0.35 -4.71 -40.69
C SER A 61 1.06 -5.83 -41.48
N ASN A 62 2.40 -5.81 -41.52
CA ASN A 62 3.23 -6.91 -41.98
C ASN A 62 4.26 -7.29 -40.90
N ILE A 63 4.04 -8.43 -40.26
CA ILE A 63 4.89 -8.92 -39.16
C ILE A 63 6.32 -9.22 -39.64
N GLY A 64 6.50 -9.66 -40.90
CA GLY A 64 7.83 -9.96 -41.44
C GLY A 64 8.72 -8.71 -41.49
N ASP A 65 8.22 -7.66 -42.13
CA ASP A 65 8.94 -6.38 -42.27
C ASP A 65 9.19 -5.71 -40.91
N ALA A 66 8.25 -5.85 -39.97
CA ALA A 66 8.38 -5.33 -38.62
C ALA A 66 9.52 -6.00 -37.83
N ILE A 67 9.68 -7.32 -37.96
CA ILE A 67 10.78 -8.06 -37.32
C ILE A 67 12.12 -7.66 -37.93
N GLU A 68 12.22 -7.56 -39.26
CA GLU A 68 13.46 -7.16 -39.94
C GLU A 68 13.90 -5.73 -39.57
N THR A 69 12.94 -4.82 -39.36
CA THR A 69 13.20 -3.46 -38.88
C THR A 69 13.75 -3.44 -37.44
N LEU A 70 13.31 -4.37 -36.59
CA LEU A 70 13.73 -4.49 -35.19
C LEU A 70 15.09 -5.18 -35.02
N ASP A 71 15.38 -6.20 -35.83
CA ASP A 71 16.64 -6.95 -35.78
C ASP A 71 17.84 -6.16 -36.36
N GLY A 72 17.56 -5.10 -37.14
CA GLY A 72 18.57 -4.33 -37.86
C GLY A 72 19.09 -5.10 -39.09
N PRO A 73 19.90 -4.45 -39.96
CA PRO A 73 20.42 -5.14 -41.15
C PRO A 73 21.22 -6.35 -40.69
N ALA A 74 20.82 -7.54 -41.16
CA ALA A 74 21.60 -8.76 -40.99
C ALA A 74 23.03 -8.45 -41.42
N SER A 75 23.93 -8.36 -40.45
CA SER A 75 25.35 -8.18 -40.72
C SER A 75 25.83 -9.48 -41.36
N GLY A 76 25.77 -9.51 -42.70
CA GLY A 76 26.43 -10.49 -43.57
C GLY A 76 27.83 -10.02 -43.91
#